data_AF-A0A2E9UDJ5-F1
#
_entry.id   AF-A0A2E9UDJ5-F1
#
_cell.length_a   1.000
_cell.length_b   1.000
_cell.length_c   1.000
_cell.angle_alpha   90.00
_cell.angle_beta   90.00
_cell.angle_gamma   90.00
#
_symmetry.space_group_name_H-M   'P 1'
#
loop_
_entity.id
_entity.type
_entity.pdbx_description
1 polymer ?
#
loop_
_entity_poly.entity_id
_entity_poly.type
_entity_poly.pdbx_seq_one_letter_code
_entity_poly.pdbx_strand_id
1 'polypeptide(L)'
;MSKIKTNKEHLEILQRSVDELRKSIPNGDLQKIQIILEFISTKQGEIVTDIAEVKLAIEKIHRKLYNPEDGVVVRVNKNTEHRRNSEKQLEKGTFATVQTKIEKLWDWKNTVNRALWVVYAAVIGLLLKLVFFGGVNGSSIQ
;
A
#
# COMPACT_ATOMS: atom_id res chain seq x y z
N MET A 1 68.66 -75.21 5.17
CA MET A 1 68.19 -75.59 6.52
C MET A 1 67.33 -74.45 7.07
N SER A 2 66.02 -74.69 7.22
CA SER A 2 65.07 -73.74 7.79
C SER A 2 65.36 -73.57 9.28
N LYS A 3 65.74 -72.36 9.72
CA LYS A 3 65.85 -72.06 11.15
C LYS A 3 64.44 -72.06 11.74
N ILE A 4 64.12 -73.09 12.53
CA ILE A 4 62.89 -73.12 13.33
C ILE A 4 63.02 -72.01 14.36
N LYS A 5 62.24 -70.94 14.18
CA LYS A 5 62.21 -69.81 15.10
C LYS A 5 61.65 -70.26 16.44
N THR A 6 62.27 -69.79 17.52
CA THR A 6 61.87 -70.16 18.88
C THR A 6 60.57 -69.45 19.27
N ASN A 7 59.80 -69.99 20.22
CA ASN A 7 58.58 -69.33 20.72
C ASN A 7 58.83 -67.88 21.17
N LYS A 8 60.01 -67.61 21.71
CA LYS A 8 60.43 -66.26 22.12
C LYS A 8 60.59 -65.32 20.91
N GLU A 9 61.19 -65.79 19.83
CA GLU A 9 61.31 -65.03 18.58
C GLU A 9 59.94 -64.81 17.92
N HIS A 10 59.01 -65.76 18.01
CA HIS A 10 57.64 -65.57 17.55
C HIS A 10 56.91 -64.49 18.35
N LEU A 11 57.09 -64.46 19.67
CA LEU A 11 56.52 -63.43 20.53
C LEU A 11 57.10 -62.05 20.21
N GLU A 12 58.41 -61.93 19.99
CA GLU A 12 59.03 -60.66 19.59
C GLU A 12 58.52 -60.17 18.23
N ILE A 13 58.32 -61.07 17.26
CA ILE A 13 57.78 -60.71 15.95
C ILE A 13 56.32 -60.26 16.06
N LEU A 14 55.51 -60.94 16.89
CA LEU A 14 54.12 -60.55 17.14
C LEU A 14 54.03 -59.21 17.87
N GLN A 15 54.90 -58.96 18.85
CA GLN A 15 54.94 -57.67 19.54
C GLN A 15 55.31 -56.55 18.57
N ARG A 16 56.31 -56.78 17.71
CA ARG A 16 56.73 -55.83 16.69
C ARG A 16 55.64 -55.57 15.65
N SER A 17 54.90 -56.60 15.22
CA SER A 17 53.79 -56.42 14.28
C SER A 17 52.59 -55.70 14.91
N VAL A 18 52.29 -55.95 16.19
CA VAL A 18 51.26 -55.22 16.94
C VAL A 18 51.64 -53.74 17.10
N ASP A 19 52.91 -53.42 17.35
CA ASP A 19 53.38 -52.04 17.43
C ASP A 19 53.35 -51.33 16.06
N GLU A 20 53.65 -52.04 14.97
CA GLU A 20 53.51 -51.52 13.61
C GLU A 20 52.04 -51.28 13.24
N LEU A 21 51.13 -52.20 13.59
CA LEU A 21 49.69 -52.01 13.43
C LEU A 21 49.18 -50.84 14.26
N ARG A 22 49.63 -50.69 15.51
CA ARG A 22 49.25 -49.56 16.37
C ARG A 22 49.64 -48.21 15.77
N LYS A 23 50.76 -48.14 15.03
CA LYS A 23 51.19 -46.94 14.28
C LYS A 23 50.40 -46.73 12.98
N SER A 24 49.94 -47.79 12.33
CA SER A 24 49.17 -47.71 11.08
C SER A 24 47.68 -47.48 11.29
N ILE A 25 47.15 -47.73 12.50
CA ILE A 25 45.76 -47.42 12.83
C ILE A 25 45.58 -45.89 12.78
N PRO A 26 44.70 -45.37 11.90
CA PRO A 26 44.51 -43.94 11.65
C PRO A 26 43.67 -43.29 12.76
N ASN A 27 44.18 -43.27 13.99
CA ASN A 27 43.53 -42.61 15.14
C ASN A 27 43.46 -41.08 14.97
N GLY A 28 44.43 -40.48 14.28
CA GLY A 28 44.46 -39.03 14.05
C GLY A 28 43.36 -38.54 13.11
N ASP A 29 43.02 -39.30 12.07
CA ASP A 29 41.97 -38.91 11.12
C ASP A 29 40.58 -39.14 11.71
N LEU A 30 40.39 -40.19 12.52
CA LEU A 30 39.17 -40.36 13.30
C LEU A 30 38.94 -39.21 14.29
N GLN A 31 40.00 -38.73 14.95
CA GLN A 31 39.92 -37.55 15.82
C GLN A 31 39.55 -36.28 15.05
N LYS A 32 40.16 -36.05 13.87
CA LYS A 32 39.79 -34.91 13.01
C LYS A 32 38.33 -34.98 12.59
N ILE A 33 37.86 -36.16 12.19
CA ILE A 33 36.45 -36.37 11.82
C ILE A 33 35.55 -36.06 13.01
N GLN A 34 35.90 -36.49 14.22
CA GLN A 34 35.12 -36.22 15.43
C GLN A 34 35.00 -34.72 15.73
N ILE A 35 36.11 -33.98 15.64
CA ILE A 35 36.14 -32.51 15.81
C ILE A 35 35.27 -31.84 14.74
N ILE A 36 35.37 -32.27 13.48
CA ILE A 36 34.56 -31.72 12.38
C ILE A 36 33.08 -32.01 12.63
N LEU A 37 32.72 -33.20 13.10
CA LEU A 37 31.33 -33.57 13.39
C LEU A 37 30.74 -32.72 14.52
N GLU A 38 31.52 -32.48 15.57
CA GLU A 38 31.14 -31.63 16.70
C GLU A 38 30.95 -30.17 16.25
N PHE A 39 31.86 -29.65 15.42
CA PHE A 39 31.73 -28.33 14.83
C PHE A 39 30.47 -28.22 13.95
N ILE A 40 30.22 -29.20 13.08
CA ILE A 40 29.02 -29.24 12.24
C ILE A 40 27.76 -29.29 13.10
N SER A 41 27.73 -30.13 14.15
CA SER A 41 26.58 -30.24 15.05
C SER A 41 26.31 -28.91 15.76
N THR A 42 27.35 -28.23 16.23
CA THR A 42 27.26 -26.91 16.84
C THR A 42 26.68 -25.89 15.85
N LYS A 43 27.23 -25.84 14.64
CA LYS A 43 26.76 -24.91 13.60
C LYS A 43 25.35 -25.20 13.13
N GLN A 44 24.94 -26.46 13.07
CA GLN A 44 23.54 -26.81 12.80
C GLN A 44 22.61 -26.30 13.90
N GLY A 45 23.02 -26.38 15.17
CA GLY A 45 22.26 -25.81 16.29
C GLY A 45 22.08 -24.28 16.18
N GLU A 46 23.15 -23.55 15.83
CA GLU A 46 23.08 -22.11 15.58
C GLU A 46 22.10 -21.79 14.44
N ILE A 47 22.21 -22.48 13.30
CA ILE A 47 21.34 -22.25 12.13
C ILE A 47 19.86 -22.51 12.46
N VAL A 48 19.54 -23.55 13.23
CA VAL A 48 18.16 -23.81 13.64
C VAL A 48 17.61 -22.67 14.49
N THR A 49 18.45 -22.09 15.34
CA THR A 49 18.09 -20.94 16.18
C THR A 49 17.82 -19.70 15.31
N ASP A 50 18.72 -19.38 14.38
CA ASP A 50 18.56 -18.26 13.46
C ASP A 50 17.27 -18.38 12.62
N ILE A 51 16.96 -19.59 12.13
CA ILE A 51 15.72 -19.86 11.37
C ILE A 51 14.48 -19.59 12.24
N ALA A 52 14.51 -19.98 13.52
CA ALA A 52 13.41 -19.72 14.43
C ALA A 52 13.20 -18.21 14.66
N GLU A 53 14.27 -17.43 14.79
CA GLU A 53 14.20 -15.98 14.93
C GLU A 53 13.66 -15.29 13.68
N VAL A 54 14.14 -15.69 12.50
CA VAL A 54 13.65 -15.18 11.21
C VAL A 54 12.17 -15.48 11.04
N LYS A 55 11.73 -16.70 11.40
CA LYS A 55 10.31 -17.06 11.35
C LYS A 55 9.46 -16.14 12.23
N LEU A 56 9.91 -15.86 13.45
CA LEU A 56 9.22 -14.93 14.35
C LEU A 56 9.18 -13.50 13.79
N ALA A 57 10.26 -13.04 13.16
CA ALA A 57 10.31 -11.73 12.53
C ALA A 57 9.32 -11.62 11.36
N ILE A 58 9.27 -12.64 10.50
CA ILE A 58 8.32 -12.72 9.38
C ILE A 58 6.88 -12.71 9.88
N GLU A 59 6.57 -13.49 10.92
CA GLU A 59 5.22 -13.54 11.49
C GLU A 59 4.79 -12.18 12.07
N LYS A 60 5.70 -11.46 12.74
CA LYS A 60 5.47 -10.09 13.23
C LYS A 60 5.20 -9.12 12.08
N ILE A 61 5.98 -9.18 11.00
CA ILE A 61 5.78 -8.33 9.81
C ILE A 61 4.43 -8.65 9.17
N HIS A 62 4.11 -9.93 9.00
CA HIS A 62 2.85 -10.38 8.42
C HIS A 62 1.66 -9.82 9.22
N ARG A 63 1.69 -9.95 10.55
CA ARG A 63 0.66 -9.35 11.41
C ARG A 63 0.56 -7.83 11.26
N LYS A 64 1.68 -7.11 11.26
CA LYS A 64 1.65 -5.63 11.12
C LYS A 64 1.10 -5.17 9.77
N LEU A 65 1.37 -5.91 8.70
CA LEU A 65 0.94 -5.52 7.35
C LEU A 65 -0.51 -5.94 7.08
N TYR A 66 -0.86 -7.18 7.40
CA TYR A 66 -2.07 -7.86 6.92
C TYR A 66 -3.13 -8.11 7.98
N ASN A 67 -2.98 -7.59 9.20
CA ASN A 67 -4.07 -7.67 10.18
C ASN A 67 -5.34 -6.99 9.61
N PRO A 68 -6.49 -7.69 9.55
CA PRO A 68 -7.72 -7.14 8.98
C PRO A 68 -8.29 -5.96 9.77
N GLU A 69 -8.01 -5.87 11.07
CA GLU A 69 -8.53 -4.80 11.93
C GLU A 69 -7.70 -3.51 11.77
N ASP A 70 -6.39 -3.65 11.95
CA ASP A 70 -5.44 -2.53 12.09
C ASP A 70 -4.10 -2.79 11.37
N GLY A 71 -4.11 -3.57 10.30
CA GLY A 71 -2.96 -3.71 9.42
C GLY A 71 -2.64 -2.39 8.72
N VAL A 72 -1.35 -2.15 8.42
CA VAL A 72 -0.91 -0.96 7.68
C VAL A 72 -1.68 -0.82 6.37
N VAL A 73 -1.91 -1.92 5.64
CA VAL A 73 -2.65 -1.92 4.37
C VAL A 73 -4.09 -1.44 4.57
N VAL A 74 -4.77 -1.94 5.60
CA VAL A 74 -6.15 -1.56 5.89
C VAL A 74 -6.24 -0.08 6.27
N ARG A 75 -5.31 0.41 7.11
CA ARG A 75 -5.27 1.84 7.47
C ARG A 75 -5.05 2.75 6.27
N VAL A 76 -4.12 2.39 5.38
CA VAL A 76 -3.85 3.17 4.16
C VAL A 76 -5.05 3.14 3.21
N ASN A 77 -5.71 1.99 3.06
CA ASN A 77 -6.94 1.89 2.26
C ASN A 77 -8.07 2.74 2.85
N LYS A 78 -8.33 2.65 4.16
CA LYS A 78 -9.33 3.48 4.87
C LYS A 78 -9.02 4.97 4.71
N ASN A 79 -7.75 5.36 4.82
CA ASN A 79 -7.34 6.76 4.61
C ASN A 79 -7.58 7.23 3.17
N THR A 80 -7.20 6.40 2.19
CA THR A 80 -7.39 6.71 0.77
C THR A 80 -8.88 6.85 0.43
N GLU A 81 -9.70 5.94 0.95
CA GLU A 81 -11.16 6.01 0.81
C GLU A 81 -11.71 7.28 1.47
N HIS A 82 -11.25 7.60 2.68
CA HIS A 82 -11.65 8.82 3.37
C HIS A 82 -11.30 10.07 2.56
N ARG A 83 -10.10 10.16 2.00
CA ARG A 83 -9.69 11.28 1.14
C ARG A 83 -10.57 11.38 -0.11
N ARG A 84 -10.78 10.27 -0.81
CA ARG A 84 -11.63 10.22 -2.00
C ARG A 84 -13.08 10.59 -1.70
N ASN A 85 -13.62 10.18 -0.56
CA ASN A 85 -14.96 10.53 -0.14
C ASN A 85 -15.06 12.01 0.23
N SER A 86 -14.08 12.55 0.95
CA SER A 86 -14.01 13.99 1.27
C SER A 86 -13.89 14.85 0.01
N GLU A 87 -13.05 14.46 -0.95
CA GLU A 87 -12.92 15.14 -2.25
C GLU A 87 -14.24 15.13 -3.02
N LYS A 88 -14.94 13.99 -3.10
CA LYS A 88 -16.27 13.90 -3.71
C LYS A 88 -17.32 14.76 -3.01
N GLN A 89 -17.27 14.87 -1.68
CA GLN A 89 -18.20 15.71 -0.94
C GLN A 89 -17.93 17.20 -1.17
N LEU A 90 -16.66 17.60 -1.21
CA LEU A 90 -16.26 18.96 -1.59
C LEU A 90 -16.68 19.28 -3.02
N GLU A 91 -16.49 18.35 -3.95
CA GLU A 91 -16.91 18.48 -5.34
C GLU A 91 -18.43 18.69 -5.43
N LYS A 92 -19.23 17.82 -4.80
CA LYS A 92 -20.70 17.97 -4.74
C LYS A 92 -21.13 19.29 -4.11
N GLY A 93 -20.53 19.69 -2.98
CA GLY A 93 -20.85 20.95 -2.31
C GLY A 93 -20.50 22.18 -3.15
N THR A 94 -19.37 22.12 -3.87
CA THR A 94 -18.93 23.19 -4.77
C THR A 94 -19.87 23.30 -5.97
N PHE A 95 -20.20 22.19 -6.63
CA PHE A 95 -21.15 22.18 -7.75
C PHE A 95 -22.55 22.63 -7.32
N ALA A 96 -23.05 22.18 -6.17
CA ALA A 96 -24.34 22.64 -5.64
C ALA A 96 -24.35 24.16 -5.36
N THR A 97 -23.24 24.69 -4.83
CA THR A 97 -23.11 26.13 -4.55
C THR A 97 -23.01 26.95 -5.84
N VAL A 98 -22.34 26.43 -6.86
CA VAL A 98 -22.25 27.07 -8.18
C VAL A 98 -23.61 27.06 -8.88
N GLN A 99 -24.32 25.94 -8.86
CA GLN A 99 -25.63 25.79 -9.49
C GLN A 99 -26.67 26.75 -8.87
N THR A 100 -26.74 26.80 -7.53
CA THR A 100 -27.64 27.73 -6.83
C THR A 100 -27.31 29.20 -7.08
N LYS A 101 -26.03 29.56 -7.29
CA LYS A 101 -25.64 30.92 -7.71
C LYS A 101 -26.12 31.24 -9.12
N ILE A 102 -25.99 30.30 -10.05
CA ILE A 102 -26.45 30.48 -11.45
C ILE A 102 -27.96 30.66 -11.51
N GLU A 103 -28.72 29.85 -10.77
CA GLU A 103 -30.19 29.97 -10.69
C GLU A 103 -30.63 31.34 -10.19
N LYS A 104 -30.01 31.83 -9.09
CA LYS A 104 -30.30 33.17 -8.56
C LYS A 104 -30.03 34.30 -9.56
N LEU A 105 -28.95 34.19 -10.34
CA LEU A 105 -28.64 35.18 -11.38
C LEU A 105 -29.68 35.17 -12.51
N TRP A 106 -30.17 33.98 -12.86
CA TRP A 106 -31.19 33.82 -13.90
C TRP A 106 -32.53 34.43 -13.47
N ASP A 107 -32.96 34.18 -12.23
CA ASP A 107 -34.18 34.76 -11.66
C ASP A 107 -34.11 36.28 -11.56
N TRP A 108 -32.96 36.81 -11.13
CA TRP A 108 -32.74 38.25 -11.09
C TRP A 108 -32.82 38.87 -12.48
N LYS A 109 -32.14 38.29 -13.47
CA LYS A 109 -32.21 38.72 -14.87
C LYS A 109 -33.66 38.74 -15.39
N ASN A 110 -34.44 37.70 -15.09
CA ASN A 110 -35.84 37.63 -15.52
C ASN A 110 -36.72 38.67 -14.86
N THR A 111 -36.49 38.96 -13.58
CA THR A 111 -37.19 40.01 -12.84
C THR A 111 -36.91 41.38 -13.45
N VAL A 112 -35.64 41.69 -13.72
CA VAL A 112 -35.23 42.94 -14.38
C VAL A 112 -35.84 43.04 -15.77
N ASN A 113 -35.77 41.97 -16.56
CA ASN A 113 -36.34 41.95 -17.92
C ASN A 113 -37.86 42.18 -17.90
N ARG A 114 -38.57 41.55 -16.96
CA ARG A 114 -40.03 41.75 -16.81
C ARG A 114 -40.36 43.19 -16.42
N ALA A 115 -39.61 43.78 -15.49
CA ALA A 115 -39.77 45.19 -15.13
C ALA A 115 -39.49 46.12 -16.31
N LEU A 116 -38.48 45.81 -17.12
CA LEU A 116 -38.14 46.58 -18.32
C LEU A 116 -39.28 46.55 -19.36
N TRP A 117 -39.94 45.41 -19.55
CA TRP A 117 -41.11 45.31 -20.42
C TRP A 117 -42.29 46.17 -19.95
N VAL A 118 -42.50 46.30 -18.64
CA VAL A 118 -43.53 47.18 -18.09
C VAL A 118 -43.22 48.65 -18.41
N VAL A 119 -41.96 49.07 -18.24
CA VAL A 119 -41.53 50.43 -18.60
C VAL A 119 -41.68 50.67 -20.10
N TYR A 120 -41.28 49.71 -20.94
CA TYR A 120 -41.42 49.80 -22.40
C TYR A 120 -42.89 49.92 -22.82
N ALA A 121 -43.77 49.11 -22.24
CA ALA A 121 -45.20 49.18 -22.48
C ALA A 121 -45.81 50.52 -22.04
N ALA A 122 -45.36 51.08 -20.91
CA ALA A 122 -45.81 52.40 -20.45
C ALA A 122 -45.41 53.52 -21.42
N VAL A 123 -44.18 53.50 -21.94
CA VAL A 123 -43.70 54.46 -22.94
C VAL A 123 -44.50 54.33 -24.24
N ILE A 124 -44.69 53.10 -24.75
CA ILE A 124 -45.51 52.87 -25.94
C ILE A 124 -46.95 53.33 -25.73
N GLY A 125 -47.55 53.04 -24.58
CA GLY A 125 -48.90 53.48 -24.25
C GLY A 125 -49.04 55.01 -24.25
N LEU A 126 -48.03 55.73 -23.74
CA LEU A 126 -47.99 57.19 -23.80
C LEU A 126 -47.88 57.69 -25.25
N LEU A 127 -47.01 57.08 -26.07
CA LEU A 127 -46.86 57.45 -27.48
C LEU A 127 -48.15 57.21 -28.27
N LEU A 128 -48.81 56.07 -28.07
CA LEU A 128 -50.10 55.78 -28.71
C LEU A 128 -51.17 56.77 -28.28
N LYS A 129 -51.23 57.14 -26.99
CA LYS A 129 -52.16 58.18 -26.51
C LYS A 129 -51.91 59.51 -27.21
N LEU A 130 -50.65 59.93 -27.36
CA LEU A 130 -50.33 61.19 -28.04
C LEU A 130 -50.70 61.16 -29.53
N VAL A 131 -50.47 60.04 -30.24
CA VAL A 131 -50.78 59.91 -31.66
C VAL A 131 -52.29 59.82 -31.92
N PHE A 132 -53.02 58.99 -31.16
CA PHE A 132 -54.45 58.74 -31.40
C PHE A 132 -55.38 59.77 -30.75
N PHE A 133 -55.04 60.32 -29.58
CA PHE A 133 -55.86 61.37 -28.93
C PHE A 133 -55.38 62.79 -29.25
N GLY A 134 -54.09 63.00 -29.56
CA GLY A 134 -53.57 64.31 -29.97
C GLY A 134 -53.88 64.67 -31.43
N GLY A 135 -54.17 63.67 -32.28
CA GLY A 135 -54.55 63.87 -33.69
C GLY A 135 -56.05 64.11 -33.94
N VAL A 136 -56.90 64.03 -32.91
CA VAL A 136 -58.37 64.19 -33.02
C VAL A 136 -58.81 65.47 -32.30
N ASN A 137 -58.23 66.60 -32.69
CA ASN A 137 -58.73 67.95 -32.35
C ASN A 137 -58.46 68.91 -33.52
N GLY A 138 -58.85 68.51 -34.74
CA GLY A 138 -58.59 69.28 -35.94
C GLY A 138 -59.43 68.92 -37.16
N SER A 139 -60.72 68.61 -36.99
CA SER A 139 -61.68 68.76 -38.10
C SER A 139 -63.13 68.87 -37.61
N SER A 140 -63.63 70.10 -37.67
CA SER A 140 -64.99 70.56 -38.05
C SER A 140 -65.45 71.65 -37.09
N ILE A 141 -65.53 72.91 -37.56
CA ILE A 141 -66.77 73.67 -37.83
C ILE A 141 -66.37 74.95 -38.61
N GLN A 142 -67.04 75.15 -39.76
CA GLN A 142 -66.93 76.19 -40.80
C GLN A 142 -65.87 75.99 -41.89
#